data_AF-A0AAW0EA25-F1
#
_entry.id   AF-A0AAW0EA25-F1
#
_cell.length_a   1.000
_cell.length_b   1.000
_cell.length_c   1.000
_cell.angle_alpha   90.00
_cell.angle_beta   90.00
_cell.angle_gamma   90.00
#
_symmetry.space_group_name_H-M   'P 1'
#
loop_
_entity.id
_entity.type
_entity.pdbx_description
1 polymer ?
#
loop_
_entity_poly.entity_id
_entity_poly.type
_entity_poly.pdbx_seq_one_letter_code
_entity_poly.pdbx_strand_id
1 'polypeptide(L)'
;MSALFTETNIKFIDGAIVGAPPSETYNPGIYVSANAEDEGALDEFVEMGNKYGLNIIPLKGEGVGVGDASALKMAHAGLLHALSISQPAFIDLMIRLIPQMIPKAYRFVKEMEEISGFVGGDEGKTYEGIEKVFERVAQAHHAAPNGDAGDAATLLRFVEDAKEVWEKNKM
;
A
#
# COMPACT_ATOMS: atom_id res chain seq x y z
N MET A 1 8.94 -22.33 -5.29
CA MET A 1 9.41 -22.02 -6.66
C MET A 1 10.90 -21.67 -6.64
N SER A 2 11.36 -20.75 -5.78
CA SER A 2 12.79 -20.39 -5.66
C SER A 2 13.73 -21.56 -5.37
N ALA A 3 13.30 -22.52 -4.54
CA ALA A 3 14.09 -23.71 -4.22
C ALA A 3 14.53 -24.55 -5.44
N LEU A 4 13.87 -24.38 -6.60
CA LEU A 4 14.26 -25.03 -7.85
C LEU A 4 15.56 -24.44 -8.45
N PHE A 5 15.98 -23.26 -7.99
CA PHE A 5 17.10 -22.50 -8.54
C PHE A 5 18.32 -22.42 -7.60
N THR A 6 18.25 -23.01 -6.40
CA THR A 6 19.27 -22.88 -5.33
C THR A 6 20.68 -23.35 -5.71
N GLU A 7 20.80 -24.30 -6.65
CA GLU A 7 22.09 -24.81 -7.14
C GLU A 7 22.47 -24.25 -8.52
N THR A 8 21.83 -23.15 -8.91
CA THR A 8 22.05 -22.50 -10.21
C THR A 8 22.53 -21.07 -10.01
N ASN A 9 23.03 -20.46 -11.08
CA ASN A 9 23.36 -19.03 -11.08
C ASN A 9 22.11 -18.14 -11.33
N ILE A 10 20.91 -18.71 -11.29
CA ILE A 10 19.66 -17.97 -11.52
C ILE A 10 19.25 -17.28 -10.23
N LYS A 11 19.13 -15.96 -10.28
CA LYS A 11 18.58 -15.14 -9.19
C LYS A 11 17.07 -15.13 -9.26
N PHE A 12 16.39 -15.26 -8.12
CA PHE A 12 14.94 -15.36 -8.07
C PHE A 12 14.33 -14.15 -7.35
N ILE A 13 13.44 -13.45 -8.05
CA ILE A 13 12.66 -12.34 -7.50
C ILE A 13 11.19 -12.78 -7.45
N ASP A 14 10.59 -12.74 -6.26
CA ASP A 14 9.14 -12.89 -6.09
C ASP A 14 8.47 -11.56 -6.42
N GLY A 15 7.38 -11.62 -7.18
CA GLY A 15 6.68 -10.44 -7.65
C GLY A 15 5.17 -10.63 -7.57
N ALA A 16 4.48 -9.63 -7.04
CA ALA A 16 3.03 -9.62 -6.95
C ALA A 16 2.45 -8.29 -7.41
N ILE A 17 1.43 -8.37 -8.26
CA ILE A 17 0.69 -7.20 -8.74
C ILE A 17 -0.43 -6.91 -7.75
N VAL A 18 -0.45 -5.68 -7.23
CA VAL A 18 -1.52 -5.18 -6.35
C VAL A 18 -2.30 -4.09 -7.07
N GLY A 19 -3.59 -4.34 -7.28
CA GLY A 19 -4.54 -3.46 -7.95
C GLY A 19 -5.10 -4.05 -9.25
N ALA A 20 -5.87 -3.22 -9.97
CA ALA A 20 -6.50 -3.53 -11.24
C ALA A 20 -5.49 -3.70 -12.40
N PRO A 21 -5.91 -4.19 -13.58
CA PRO A 21 -5.08 -4.15 -14.79
C PRO A 21 -4.65 -2.72 -15.17
N PRO A 22 -3.50 -2.54 -15.84
CA PRO A 22 -3.03 -1.22 -16.27
C PRO A 22 -3.98 -0.54 -17.27
N SER A 23 -4.02 0.79 -17.24
CA SER A 23 -4.74 1.64 -18.20
C SER A 23 -3.92 2.90 -18.52
N GLU A 24 -4.40 3.76 -19.44
CA GLU A 24 -3.71 5.03 -19.76
C GLU A 24 -3.53 5.94 -18.55
N THR A 25 -4.41 5.84 -17.56
CA THR A 25 -4.40 6.67 -16.34
C THR A 25 -4.00 5.89 -15.10
N TYR A 26 -3.65 4.60 -15.22
CA TYR A 26 -3.43 3.74 -14.06
C TYR A 26 -2.27 2.76 -14.28
N ASN A 27 -1.29 2.83 -13.38
CA ASN A 27 -0.11 1.97 -13.36
C ASN A 27 -0.10 1.13 -12.07
N PRO A 28 -0.38 -0.18 -12.14
CA PRO A 28 -0.48 -1.01 -10.93
C PRO A 28 0.86 -1.15 -10.23
N GLY A 29 0.82 -1.25 -8.90
CA GLY A 29 2.02 -1.49 -8.10
C GLY A 29 2.48 -2.93 -8.28
N ILE A 30 3.74 -3.10 -8.69
CA ILE A 30 4.41 -4.40 -8.76
C ILE A 30 5.32 -4.50 -7.53
N TYR A 31 4.85 -5.20 -6.51
CA TYR A 31 5.63 -5.44 -5.30
C TYR A 31 6.60 -6.56 -5.58
N VAL A 32 7.86 -6.37 -5.19
CA VAL A 32 8.91 -7.37 -5.40
C VAL A 32 9.70 -7.64 -4.13
N SER A 33 10.04 -8.90 -3.89
CA SER A 33 10.91 -9.30 -2.78
C SER A 33 11.93 -10.34 -3.26
N ALA A 34 13.08 -10.34 -2.62
CA ALA A 34 14.15 -11.29 -2.86
C ALA A 34 14.80 -11.66 -1.52
N ASN A 35 15.57 -12.74 -1.49
CA ASN A 35 16.40 -13.04 -0.34
C ASN A 35 17.51 -12.00 -0.20
N ALA A 36 18.01 -11.78 1.02
CA ALA A 36 19.05 -10.79 1.29
C ALA A 36 20.31 -10.94 0.42
N GLU A 37 20.67 -12.18 0.07
CA GLU A 37 21.81 -12.49 -0.82
C GLU A 37 21.60 -12.05 -2.28
N ASP A 38 20.36 -11.78 -2.69
CA ASP A 38 19.96 -11.40 -4.04
C ASP A 38 19.50 -9.92 -4.13
N GLU A 39 19.71 -9.12 -3.08
CA GLU A 39 19.25 -7.73 -3.02
C GLU A 39 19.85 -6.85 -4.15
N GLY A 40 21.09 -7.12 -4.58
CA GLY A 40 21.67 -6.41 -5.73
C GLY A 40 20.91 -6.66 -7.04
N ALA A 41 20.45 -7.89 -7.27
CA ALA A 41 19.65 -8.21 -8.45
C ALA A 41 18.23 -7.60 -8.37
N LEU A 42 17.69 -7.50 -7.14
CA LEU A 42 16.43 -6.80 -6.88
C LEU A 42 16.56 -5.31 -7.26
N ASP A 43 17.65 -4.67 -6.87
CA ASP A 43 17.89 -3.25 -7.19
C ASP A 43 18.03 -2.99 -8.68
N GLU A 44 18.80 -3.84 -9.39
CA GLU A 44 18.90 -3.77 -10.86
C GLU A 44 17.53 -3.93 -11.53
N PHE A 45 16.70 -4.86 -11.04
CA PHE A 45 15.35 -5.07 -11.56
C PHE A 45 14.44 -3.86 -11.32
N VAL A 46 14.49 -3.27 -10.12
CA VAL A 46 13.71 -2.06 -9.76
C VAL A 46 14.12 -0.88 -10.65
N GLU A 47 15.41 -0.62 -10.79
CA GLU A 47 15.92 0.44 -11.66
C GLU A 47 15.48 0.23 -13.12
N MET A 48 15.62 -0.99 -13.63
CA MET A 48 15.19 -1.34 -14.99
C MET A 48 13.68 -1.13 -15.16
N GLY A 49 12.86 -1.63 -14.25
CA GLY A 49 11.41 -1.51 -14.35
C GLY A 49 10.93 -0.07 -14.31
N ASN A 50 11.46 0.72 -13.38
CA ASN A 50 11.15 2.15 -13.26
C ASN A 50 11.59 2.92 -14.51
N LYS A 51 12.74 2.58 -15.11
CA LYS A 51 13.20 3.16 -16.37
C LYS A 51 12.21 2.94 -17.53
N TYR A 52 11.51 1.81 -17.54
CA TYR A 52 10.47 1.51 -18.54
C TYR A 52 9.06 1.94 -18.12
N GLY A 53 8.93 2.71 -17.03
CA GLY A 53 7.66 3.27 -16.59
C GLY A 53 6.80 2.30 -15.79
N LEU A 54 7.33 1.17 -15.31
CA LEU A 54 6.62 0.30 -14.36
C LEU A 54 6.72 0.90 -12.95
N ASN A 55 5.66 0.77 -12.16
CA ASN A 55 5.66 1.16 -10.75
C ASN A 55 6.15 -0.01 -9.89
N ILE A 56 7.47 -0.18 -9.76
CA ILE A 56 8.07 -1.27 -9.00
C ILE A 56 8.37 -0.84 -7.57
N ILE A 57 7.82 -1.60 -6.61
CA ILE A 57 7.88 -1.30 -5.17
C ILE A 57 8.66 -2.43 -4.49
N PRO A 58 9.95 -2.25 -4.17
CA PRO A 58 10.73 -3.27 -3.49
C PRO A 58 10.34 -3.38 -2.02
N LEU A 59 10.13 -4.62 -1.57
CA LEU A 59 10.07 -4.97 -0.16
C LEU A 59 11.50 -5.26 0.30
N LYS A 60 11.98 -4.51 1.29
CA LYS A 60 13.32 -4.61 1.86
C LYS A 60 13.26 -4.50 3.37
N GLY A 61 14.23 -5.10 4.04
CA GLY A 61 14.38 -5.04 5.49
C GLY A 61 14.71 -6.38 6.12
N GLU A 62 14.95 -6.37 7.42
CA GLU A 62 15.22 -7.58 8.19
C GLU A 62 14.01 -8.53 8.14
N GLY A 63 14.28 -9.80 7.84
CA GLY A 63 13.24 -10.83 7.72
C GLY A 63 12.47 -10.83 6.41
N VAL A 64 12.78 -9.91 5.47
CA VAL A 64 12.19 -9.94 4.12
C VAL A 64 12.90 -10.98 3.25
N GLY A 65 12.13 -11.77 2.52
CA GLY A 65 12.61 -12.80 1.63
C GLY A 65 11.66 -13.11 0.47
N VAL A 66 12.05 -14.10 -0.33
CA VAL A 66 11.21 -14.61 -1.41
C VAL A 66 9.90 -15.16 -0.83
N GLY A 67 8.77 -14.72 -1.39
CA GLY A 67 7.42 -15.11 -0.96
C GLY A 67 6.67 -14.00 -0.26
N ASP A 68 7.36 -12.96 0.24
CA ASP A 68 6.71 -11.86 0.96
C ASP A 68 5.89 -10.95 0.07
N ALA A 69 6.30 -10.71 -1.19
CA ALA A 69 5.48 -9.95 -2.14
C ALA A 69 4.17 -10.69 -2.43
N SER A 70 4.25 -12.00 -2.69
CA SER A 70 3.09 -12.86 -2.86
C SER A 70 2.23 -12.94 -1.59
N ALA A 71 2.84 -13.07 -0.41
CA ALA A 71 2.15 -13.09 0.88
C ALA A 71 1.41 -11.77 1.14
N LEU A 72 2.02 -10.63 0.81
CA LEU A 72 1.39 -9.31 0.90
C LEU A 72 0.14 -9.23 0.03
N LYS A 73 0.20 -9.72 -1.21
CA LYS A 73 -0.98 -9.75 -2.10
C LYS A 73 -2.10 -10.62 -1.53
N MET A 74 -1.75 -11.78 -0.97
CA MET A 74 -2.72 -12.68 -0.33
C MET A 74 -3.31 -12.08 0.95
N ALA A 75 -2.49 -11.46 1.79
CA ALA A 75 -2.94 -10.80 3.01
C ALA A 75 -3.86 -9.62 2.71
N HIS A 76 -3.54 -8.81 1.70
CA HIS A 76 -4.40 -7.71 1.23
C HIS A 76 -5.79 -8.21 0.82
N ALA A 77 -5.83 -9.22 -0.05
CA ALA A 77 -7.09 -9.80 -0.51
C ALA A 77 -7.86 -10.51 0.62
N GLY A 78 -7.15 -11.26 1.47
CA GLY A 78 -7.71 -12.00 2.59
C GLY A 78 -8.29 -11.08 3.66
N LEU A 79 -7.62 -9.97 3.97
CA LEU A 79 -8.08 -8.99 4.95
C LEU A 79 -9.38 -8.30 4.50
N LEU A 80 -9.43 -7.83 3.25
CA LEU A 80 -10.64 -7.23 2.69
C LEU A 80 -11.81 -8.20 2.71
N HIS A 81 -11.56 -9.45 2.31
CA HIS A 81 -12.57 -10.50 2.36
C HIS A 81 -13.04 -10.78 3.80
N ALA A 82 -12.13 -10.97 4.74
CA ALA A 82 -12.46 -11.21 6.15
C ALA A 82 -13.25 -10.05 6.77
N LEU A 83 -12.89 -8.80 6.48
CA LEU A 83 -13.62 -7.62 6.94
C LEU A 83 -15.00 -7.51 6.30
N SER A 84 -15.16 -7.86 5.03
CA SER A 84 -16.47 -7.82 4.37
C SER A 84 -17.48 -8.79 4.98
N ILE A 85 -17.01 -9.93 5.49
CA ILE A 85 -17.86 -10.92 6.19
C ILE A 85 -18.09 -10.51 7.65
N SER A 86 -17.01 -10.17 8.37
CA SER A 86 -17.08 -9.94 9.83
C SER A 86 -17.59 -8.56 10.23
N GLN A 87 -17.29 -7.52 9.43
CA GLN A 87 -17.62 -6.12 9.71
C GLN A 87 -18.14 -5.41 8.45
N PRO A 88 -19.27 -5.86 7.89
CA PRO A 88 -19.82 -5.33 6.64
C PRO A 88 -20.08 -3.81 6.68
N ALA A 89 -20.63 -3.29 7.80
CA ALA A 89 -20.87 -1.87 7.98
C ALA A 89 -19.58 -1.02 7.99
N PHE A 90 -18.45 -1.61 8.43
CA PHE A 90 -17.17 -0.93 8.44
C PHE A 90 -16.59 -0.78 7.03
N ILE A 91 -16.71 -1.81 6.18
CA ILE A 91 -16.35 -1.72 4.76
C ILE A 91 -17.16 -0.62 4.06
N ASP A 92 -18.48 -0.62 4.23
CA ASP A 92 -19.36 0.41 3.65
C ASP A 92 -18.97 1.83 4.11
N LEU A 93 -18.65 1.98 5.40
CA LEU A 93 -18.17 3.24 5.95
C LEU A 93 -16.85 3.69 5.32
N MET A 94 -15.87 2.79 5.21
CA MET A 94 -14.56 3.10 4.62
C MET A 94 -14.70 3.53 3.16
N ILE A 95 -15.49 2.81 2.37
CA ILE A 95 -15.77 3.14 0.97
C ILE A 95 -16.30 4.57 0.83
N ARG A 96 -17.16 5.00 1.76
CA ARG A 96 -17.75 6.35 1.75
C ARG A 96 -16.81 7.42 2.29
N LEU A 97 -16.09 7.15 3.39
CA LEU A 97 -15.35 8.18 4.10
C LEU A 97 -13.97 8.45 3.50
N ILE A 98 -13.21 7.42 3.13
CA ILE A 98 -11.81 7.57 2.70
C ILE A 98 -11.67 8.60 1.56
N PRO A 99 -12.45 8.54 0.45
CA PRO A 99 -12.32 9.51 -0.63
C PRO A 99 -12.63 10.96 -0.20
N GLN A 100 -13.55 11.14 0.76
CA GLN A 100 -13.93 12.46 1.27
C GLN A 100 -12.90 13.05 2.23
N MET A 101 -12.06 12.20 2.83
CA MET A 101 -11.03 12.62 3.79
C MET A 101 -9.76 13.09 3.10
N ILE A 102 -9.37 12.49 1.97
CA ILE A 102 -8.13 12.85 1.24
C ILE A 102 -7.97 14.36 1.01
N PRO A 103 -8.93 15.10 0.43
CA PRO A 103 -8.79 16.54 0.21
C PRO A 103 -8.77 17.37 1.50
N LYS A 104 -9.13 16.77 2.64
CA LYS A 104 -9.19 17.40 3.97
C LYS A 104 -8.08 16.90 4.90
N ALA A 105 -7.18 16.03 4.43
CA ALA A 105 -6.13 15.41 5.25
C ALA A 105 -5.29 16.44 6.02
N TYR A 106 -5.01 17.60 5.41
CA TYR A 106 -4.28 18.70 6.05
C TYR A 106 -4.93 19.23 7.34
N ARG A 107 -6.27 19.13 7.49
CA ARG A 107 -6.96 19.57 8.71
C ARG A 107 -6.61 18.65 9.87
N PHE A 108 -6.59 17.35 9.59
CA PHE A 108 -6.26 16.32 10.58
C PHE A 108 -4.80 16.38 11.02
N VAL A 109 -3.85 16.79 10.16
CA VAL A 109 -2.45 17.02 10.55
C VAL A 109 -2.39 18.00 11.73
N LYS A 110 -3.02 19.17 11.58
CA LYS A 110 -3.03 20.18 12.63
C LYS A 110 -3.78 19.73 13.89
N GLU A 111 -4.90 19.03 13.73
CA GLU A 111 -5.65 18.48 14.86
C GLU A 111 -4.82 17.46 15.65
N MET A 112 -4.05 16.60 14.96
CA MET A 112 -3.18 15.61 15.61
C MET A 112 -1.99 16.27 16.33
N GLU A 113 -1.38 17.31 15.75
CA GLU A 113 -0.33 18.11 16.41
C GLU A 113 -0.85 18.72 17.71
N GLU A 114 -2.05 19.32 17.68
CA GLU A 114 -2.68 19.93 18.86
C GLU A 114 -3.03 18.88 19.92
N ILE A 115 -3.59 17.73 19.53
CA ILE A 115 -3.91 16.63 20.45
C ILE A 115 -2.64 16.04 21.05
N SER A 116 -1.60 15.80 20.24
CA SER A 116 -0.32 15.29 20.73
C SER A 116 0.27 16.24 21.78
N GLY A 117 0.29 17.55 21.49
CA GLY A 117 0.77 18.57 22.42
C GLY A 117 -0.04 18.65 23.72
N PHE A 118 -1.35 18.39 23.67
CA PHE A 118 -2.22 18.36 24.84
C PHE A 118 -2.03 17.09 25.69
N VAL A 119 -1.98 15.92 25.05
CA VAL A 119 -1.84 14.62 25.73
C VAL A 119 -0.43 14.49 26.32
N GLY A 120 0.61 14.83 25.55
CA GLY A 120 2.00 14.73 25.94
C GLY A 120 2.46 13.29 26.24
N GLY A 121 3.69 13.16 26.76
CA GLY A 121 4.22 11.87 27.20
C GLY A 121 4.39 10.84 26.07
N ASP A 122 4.32 9.56 26.44
CA ASP A 122 4.41 8.46 25.47
C ASP A 122 3.10 8.28 24.69
N GLU A 123 1.96 8.65 25.28
CA GLU A 123 0.65 8.61 24.67
C GLU A 123 0.53 9.59 23.49
N GLY A 124 1.15 10.78 23.60
CA GLY A 124 1.24 11.77 22.52
C GLY A 124 1.85 11.21 21.24
N LYS A 125 2.84 10.31 21.34
CA LYS A 125 3.52 9.69 20.19
C LYS A 125 2.57 8.91 19.28
N THR A 126 1.45 8.41 19.81
CA THR A 126 0.42 7.77 18.99
C THR A 126 -0.17 8.78 18.01
N TYR A 127 -0.47 9.99 18.48
CA TYR A 127 -1.03 11.06 17.67
C TYR A 127 0.00 11.65 16.70
N GLU A 128 1.27 11.74 17.09
CA GLU A 128 2.38 12.07 16.17
C GLU A 128 2.48 11.05 15.03
N GLY A 129 2.30 9.76 15.32
CA GLY A 129 2.23 8.72 14.30
C GLY A 129 1.07 8.92 13.33
N ILE A 130 -0.12 9.23 13.86
CA ILE A 130 -1.33 9.50 13.05
C ILE A 130 -1.15 10.77 12.20
N GLU A 131 -0.56 11.82 12.77
CA GLU A 131 -0.18 13.06 12.07
C GLU A 131 0.67 12.73 10.84
N LYS A 132 1.74 11.94 11.00
CA LYS A 132 2.64 11.58 9.90
C LYS A 132 1.94 10.82 8.77
N VAL A 133 0.94 10.01 9.09
CA VAL A 133 0.12 9.34 8.07
C VAL A 133 -0.72 10.37 7.31
N PHE A 134 -1.42 11.28 8.00
CA PHE A 134 -2.21 12.32 7.33
C PHE A 134 -1.34 13.32 6.56
N GLU A 135 -0.13 13.61 7.04
CA GLU A 135 0.84 14.48 6.37
C GLU A 135 1.21 13.92 5.00
N ARG A 136 1.55 12.62 4.92
CA ARG A 136 1.86 11.96 3.65
C ARG A 136 0.67 11.98 2.69
N VAL A 137 -0.54 11.76 3.18
CA VAL A 137 -1.77 11.82 2.36
C VAL A 137 -2.03 13.25 1.86
N ALA A 138 -1.86 14.26 2.72
CA ALA A 138 -2.05 15.65 2.36
C ALA A 138 -1.02 16.11 1.31
N GLN A 139 0.25 15.72 1.46
CA GLN A 139 1.31 15.98 0.50
C GLN A 139 1.02 15.31 -0.85
N ALA A 140 0.59 14.04 -0.85
CA ALA A 140 0.21 13.33 -2.06
C ALA A 140 -0.94 14.01 -2.81
N HIS A 141 -2.00 14.41 -2.09
CA HIS A 141 -3.11 15.15 -2.69
C HIS A 141 -2.71 16.55 -3.18
N HIS A 142 -1.79 17.23 -2.50
CA HIS A 142 -1.29 18.53 -2.97
C HIS A 142 -0.50 18.40 -4.27
N ALA A 143 0.35 17.36 -4.37
CA ALA A 143 1.15 17.09 -5.56
C ALA A 143 0.30 16.60 -6.74
N ALA A 144 -0.73 15.79 -6.47
CA ALA A 144 -1.65 15.23 -7.45
C ALA A 144 -3.11 15.38 -6.98
N PRO A 145 -3.77 16.53 -7.24
CA PRO A 145 -5.12 16.81 -6.73
C PRO A 145 -6.22 15.89 -7.25
N ASN A 146 -5.98 15.23 -8.39
CA ASN A 146 -6.86 14.20 -8.95
C ASN A 146 -6.71 12.84 -8.26
N GLY A 147 -5.73 12.67 -7.37
CA GLY A 147 -5.50 11.44 -6.61
C GLY A 147 -4.86 10.32 -7.42
N ASP A 148 -4.12 10.64 -8.49
CA ASP A 148 -3.48 9.66 -9.37
C ASP A 148 -2.05 9.27 -8.94
N ALA A 149 -1.50 9.90 -7.89
CA ALA A 149 -0.16 9.62 -7.38
C ALA A 149 -0.09 9.49 -5.85
N GLY A 150 0.96 8.80 -5.40
CA GLY A 150 1.35 8.68 -3.99
C GLY A 150 0.34 7.93 -3.12
N ASP A 151 0.31 8.29 -1.83
CA ASP A 151 -0.54 7.62 -0.84
C ASP A 151 -2.03 7.87 -1.07
N ALA A 152 -2.40 9.02 -1.66
CA ALA A 152 -3.78 9.32 -2.05
C ALA A 152 -4.31 8.29 -3.08
N ALA A 153 -3.51 7.99 -4.11
CA ALA A 153 -3.85 6.97 -5.10
C ALA A 153 -3.95 5.57 -4.48
N THR A 154 -3.07 5.24 -3.53
CA THR A 154 -3.09 3.95 -2.84
C THR A 154 -4.38 3.77 -2.03
N LEU A 155 -4.83 4.82 -1.34
CA LEU A 155 -6.10 4.80 -0.59
C LEU A 155 -7.33 4.71 -1.51
N LEU A 156 -7.33 5.41 -2.63
CA LEU A 156 -8.41 5.31 -3.62
C LEU A 156 -8.49 3.90 -4.23
N ARG A 157 -7.34 3.31 -4.56
CA ARG A 157 -7.25 1.91 -5.01
C ARG A 157 -7.81 0.93 -3.97
N PHE A 158 -7.46 1.12 -2.70
CA PHE A 158 -8.03 0.30 -1.62
C PHE A 158 -9.56 0.41 -1.58
N VAL A 159 -10.12 1.60 -1.78
CA VAL A 159 -11.58 1.81 -1.85
C VAL A 159 -12.19 1.09 -3.05
N GLU A 160 -11.53 1.06 -4.21
CA GLU A 160 -11.98 0.30 -5.38
C GLU A 160 -11.99 -1.21 -5.11
N ASP A 161 -10.88 -1.75 -4.59
CA ASP A 161 -10.80 -3.16 -4.20
C ASP A 161 -11.89 -3.52 -3.17
N ALA A 162 -12.13 -2.64 -2.19
CA ALA A 162 -13.16 -2.83 -1.18
C ALA A 162 -14.57 -2.83 -1.78
N LYS A 163 -14.86 -1.96 -2.77
CA LYS A 163 -16.14 -1.96 -3.49
C LYS A 163 -16.37 -3.27 -4.24
N GLU A 164 -15.35 -3.81 -4.91
CA GLU A 164 -15.48 -5.08 -5.62
C GLU A 164 -15.81 -6.23 -4.68
N VAL A 165 -15.12 -6.33 -3.54
CA VAL A 165 -15.38 -7.36 -2.53
C VAL A 165 -16.77 -7.17 -1.91
N TRP A 166 -17.13 -5.94 -1.61
CA TRP A 166 -18.43 -5.58 -1.02
C TRP A 166 -19.61 -5.99 -1.91
N GLU A 167 -19.55 -5.68 -3.21
CA GLU A 167 -20.63 -6.02 -4.15
C GLU A 167 -20.73 -7.53 -4.39
N LYS A 168 -19.60 -8.26 -4.42
CA LYS A 168 -19.60 -9.73 -4.55
C LYS A 168 -20.27 -10.44 -3.37
N ASN A 169 -20.17 -9.88 -2.17
CA ASN A 169 -20.69 -10.48 -0.93
C ASN A 169 -22.09 -10.02 -0.52
N LYS A 170 -22.73 -9.19 -1.36
CA LYS A 170 -24.11 -8.73 -1.18
C LYS A 170 -25.16 -9.69 -1.75
N MET A 171 -24.72 -10.75 -2.44
CA MET A 171 -25.52 -11.87 -2.97
C MET A 171 -25.69 -12.95 -1.90
#